data_AF-A0A3B8KDS4-F1
#
_entry.id   AF-A0A3B8KDS4-F1
#
_cell.length_a   1.000
_cell.length_b   1.000
_cell.length_c   1.000
_cell.angle_alpha   90.00
_cell.angle_beta   90.00
_cell.angle_gamma   90.00
#
_symmetry.space_group_name_H-M   'P 1'
#
loop_
_entity.id
_entity.type
_entity.pdbx_description
1 polymer ?
#
loop_
_entity_poly.entity_id
_entity_poly.type
_entity_poly.pdbx_seq_one_letter_code
_entity_poly.pdbx_strand_id
1 'polypeptide(L)'
;MVEKGRFETRFQGGSAVPASKHLSLRNLPADTPYSLRNLRLPQVTVSGLKLPQVGDGLVGVDLVIDRGEIKQFAPANHGETLAHDVDLAQAIVWPCPIDCHTHLDKGQVWPRSPNTDGTFNGAGTQAAEESARPAYLEDLSRRVDFSLRAAYAYGTRAVRSHVDGNRQNFDRSFNQLEALADNWASRLMLQLCPFADIADDR
;
A
#
# COMPACT_ATOMS: atom_id res chain seq x y z
N MET A 1 -15.92 60.54 -0.94
CA MET A 1 -16.01 60.59 0.54
C MET A 1 -17.14 59.64 0.92
N VAL A 2 -16.81 58.36 1.12
CA VAL A 2 -17.78 57.31 1.46
C VAL A 2 -17.12 56.47 2.56
N GLU A 3 -17.83 56.36 3.67
CA GLU A 3 -17.39 55.90 4.98
C GLU A 3 -17.35 54.37 5.04
N LYS A 4 -16.32 53.83 5.70
CA LYS A 4 -16.10 52.38 5.88
C LYS A 4 -17.02 51.85 6.99
N GLY A 5 -18.03 51.08 6.64
CA GLY A 5 -18.80 50.26 7.60
C GLY A 5 -18.03 48.98 7.98
N ARG A 6 -17.56 48.92 9.22
CA ARG A 6 -16.92 47.73 9.83
C ARG A 6 -18.02 46.92 10.54
N PHE A 7 -18.36 45.74 10.04
CA PHE A 7 -19.21 44.79 10.75
C PHE A 7 -18.37 44.00 11.76
N GLU A 8 -18.64 44.20 13.05
CA GLU A 8 -18.13 43.35 14.13
C GLU A 8 -19.16 42.24 14.42
N THR A 9 -18.85 41.00 14.05
CA THR A 9 -19.57 39.83 14.55
C THR A 9 -18.83 39.26 15.76
N ARG A 10 -19.42 39.44 16.94
CA ARG A 10 -19.07 38.72 18.18
C ARG A 10 -19.38 37.23 17.99
N PHE A 11 -18.36 36.38 18.00
CA PHE A 11 -18.53 34.94 18.25
C PHE A 11 -18.39 34.67 19.75
N GLN A 12 -19.50 34.28 20.39
CA GLN A 12 -19.51 33.71 21.73
C GLN A 12 -19.22 32.21 21.67
N GLY A 13 -18.27 31.76 22.48
CA GLY A 13 -18.30 30.46 23.17
C GLY A 13 -18.41 29.19 22.32
N GLY A 14 -17.36 28.83 21.59
CA GLY A 14 -17.10 27.44 21.22
C GLY A 14 -16.23 26.79 22.29
N SER A 15 -16.72 25.74 22.95
CA SER A 15 -15.88 24.84 23.76
C SER A 15 -14.72 24.37 22.88
N ALA A 16 -13.48 24.56 23.35
CA ALA A 16 -12.31 24.10 22.63
C ALA A 16 -12.39 22.57 22.48
N VAL A 17 -12.53 22.10 21.24
CA VAL A 17 -12.25 20.70 20.92
C VAL A 17 -10.79 20.48 21.33
N PRO A 18 -10.49 19.59 22.29
CA PRO A 18 -9.11 19.37 22.68
C PRO A 18 -8.35 18.92 21.44
N ALA A 19 -7.24 19.59 21.14
CA ALA A 19 -6.38 19.22 20.03
C ALA A 19 -6.07 17.72 20.15
N SER A 20 -6.49 16.93 19.15
CA SER A 20 -6.15 15.52 19.11
C SER A 20 -4.63 15.44 19.14
N LYS A 21 -4.07 14.91 20.23
CA LYS A 21 -2.69 14.43 20.20
C LYS A 21 -2.69 13.36 19.11
N HIS A 22 -2.28 13.72 17.90
CA HIS A 22 -2.14 12.77 16.81
C HIS A 22 -1.10 11.75 17.25
N LEU A 23 -1.56 10.64 17.82
CA LEU A 23 -0.68 9.55 18.16
C LEU A 23 -0.21 8.97 16.83
N SER A 24 1.05 9.21 16.50
CA SER A 24 1.69 8.51 15.40
C SER A 24 1.87 7.06 15.84
N LEU A 25 1.15 6.13 15.20
CA LEU A 25 1.35 4.69 15.38
C LEU A 25 2.79 4.25 15.06
N ARG A 26 3.60 5.10 14.41
CA ARG A 26 4.99 4.79 14.02
C ARG A 26 5.95 4.61 15.20
N ASN A 27 5.59 5.05 16.41
CA ASN A 27 6.48 5.05 17.58
C ASN A 27 6.00 4.16 18.72
N LEU A 28 4.98 3.33 18.51
CA LEU A 28 4.54 2.36 19.52
C LEU A 28 5.48 1.14 19.49
N PRO A 29 5.99 0.67 20.65
CA PRO A 29 6.68 -0.61 20.72
C PRO A 29 5.80 -1.73 20.18
N ALA A 30 6.39 -2.72 19.50
CA ALA A 30 5.65 -3.78 18.81
C ALA A 30 4.70 -4.59 19.73
N ASP A 31 5.07 -4.74 21.01
CA ASP A 31 4.29 -5.46 22.02
C ASP A 31 3.33 -4.58 22.82
N THR A 32 3.13 -3.32 22.41
CA THR A 32 2.20 -2.41 23.09
C THR A 32 0.80 -2.53 22.50
N PRO A 33 -0.20 -3.02 23.26
CA PRO A 33 -1.58 -3.02 22.80
C PRO A 33 -2.10 -1.59 22.66
N TYR A 34 -2.92 -1.35 21.65
CA TYR A 34 -3.56 -0.06 21.42
C TYR A 34 -4.98 -0.19 20.88
N SER A 35 -5.80 0.82 21.14
CA SER A 35 -7.17 0.90 20.63
C SER A 35 -7.25 1.93 19.50
N LEU A 36 -7.94 1.58 18.41
CA LEU A 36 -8.31 2.48 17.33
C LEU A 36 -9.82 2.72 17.44
N ARG A 37 -10.21 3.96 17.70
CA ARG A 37 -11.61 4.33 17.94
C ARG A 37 -12.17 5.14 16.78
N ASN A 38 -13.48 5.09 16.62
CA ASN A 38 -14.22 5.91 15.66
C ASN A 38 -13.70 5.78 14.22
N LEU A 39 -13.40 4.58 13.73
CA LEU A 39 -13.06 4.37 12.32
C LEU A 39 -14.29 3.92 11.52
N ARG A 40 -14.18 4.04 10.20
CA ARG A 40 -15.16 3.50 9.25
C ARG A 40 -14.52 2.42 8.40
N LEU A 41 -15.25 1.33 8.18
CA LEU A 41 -14.87 0.27 7.25
C LEU A 41 -15.92 0.13 6.15
N PRO A 42 -15.54 -0.19 4.90
CA PRO A 42 -16.47 -0.67 3.91
C PRO A 42 -17.16 -1.94 4.41
N GLN A 43 -18.49 -1.99 4.40
CA GLN A 43 -19.25 -3.13 4.92
C GLN A 43 -18.82 -4.46 4.28
N VAL A 44 -18.44 -4.43 3.01
CA VAL A 44 -18.00 -5.61 2.26
C VAL A 44 -16.77 -6.28 2.88
N THR A 45 -15.91 -5.54 3.58
CA THR A 45 -14.70 -6.11 4.21
C THR A 45 -15.01 -6.80 5.54
N VAL A 46 -16.23 -6.64 6.06
CA VAL A 46 -16.68 -7.17 7.36
C VAL A 46 -18.09 -7.77 7.28
N SER A 47 -18.47 -8.28 6.11
CA SER A 47 -19.84 -8.73 5.79
C SER A 47 -20.38 -9.86 6.69
N GLY A 48 -19.50 -10.59 7.38
CA GLY A 48 -19.88 -11.58 8.40
C GLY A 48 -20.33 -10.99 9.74
N LEU A 49 -20.18 -9.68 9.95
CA LEU A 49 -20.51 -8.99 11.20
C LEU A 49 -21.76 -8.13 11.04
N LYS A 50 -22.68 -8.23 12.02
CA LYS A 50 -23.89 -7.39 12.06
C LYS A 50 -23.56 -6.05 12.72
N LEU A 51 -23.16 -5.07 11.92
CA LEU A 51 -22.76 -3.74 12.37
C LEU A 51 -23.72 -2.65 11.86
N PRO A 52 -24.00 -1.61 12.66
CA PRO A 52 -24.80 -0.48 12.21
C PRO A 52 -24.14 0.24 11.03
N GLN A 53 -24.91 0.44 9.96
CA GLN A 53 -24.52 1.27 8.82
C GLN A 53 -24.44 2.74 9.24
N VAL A 54 -23.45 3.45 8.73
CA VAL A 54 -23.29 4.90 8.92
C VAL A 54 -23.50 5.70 7.62
N GLY A 55 -23.84 5.03 6.52
CA GLY A 55 -24.07 5.60 5.18
C GLY A 55 -23.09 5.09 4.13
N ASP A 56 -23.43 5.19 2.84
CA ASP A 56 -22.56 4.86 1.69
C ASP A 56 -21.89 3.47 1.73
N GLY A 57 -22.56 2.49 2.34
CA GLY A 57 -22.01 1.14 2.51
C GLY A 57 -20.87 1.05 3.52
N LEU A 58 -20.77 2.02 4.45
CA LEU A 58 -19.78 2.05 5.53
C LEU A 58 -20.41 1.66 6.87
N VAL A 59 -19.60 1.06 7.74
CA VAL A 59 -19.94 0.75 9.14
C VAL A 59 -18.96 1.42 10.10
N GLY A 60 -19.45 1.84 11.27
CA GLY A 60 -18.62 2.42 12.33
C GLY A 60 -18.05 1.34 13.27
N VAL A 61 -16.75 1.40 13.54
CA VAL A 61 -16.01 0.35 14.25
C VAL A 61 -15.01 0.94 15.24
N ASP A 62 -14.80 0.23 16.34
CA ASP A 62 -13.63 0.35 17.21
C ASP A 62 -12.85 -0.98 17.19
N LEU A 63 -11.52 -0.90 17.21
CA LEU A 63 -10.61 -2.05 17.20
C LEU A 63 -9.64 -2.01 18.38
N VAL A 64 -9.29 -3.18 18.90
CA VAL A 64 -8.09 -3.36 19.74
C VAL A 64 -7.06 -4.15 18.96
N ILE A 65 -5.85 -3.60 18.86
CA ILE A 65 -4.70 -4.25 18.24
C ILE A 65 -3.69 -4.64 19.31
N ASP A 66 -3.21 -5.87 19.26
CA ASP A 66 -2.09 -6.34 20.07
C ASP A 66 -1.19 -7.26 19.24
N ARG A 67 0.11 -7.01 19.28
CA ARG A 67 1.13 -7.73 18.49
C ARG A 67 0.80 -7.84 16.99
N GLY A 68 0.23 -6.79 16.42
CA GLY A 68 -0.16 -6.72 15.01
C GLY A 68 -1.44 -7.48 14.65
N GLU A 69 -2.18 -8.01 15.62
CA GLU A 69 -3.43 -8.72 15.41
C GLU A 69 -4.62 -7.93 15.96
N ILE A 70 -5.77 -8.05 15.30
CA ILE A 70 -7.05 -7.54 15.81
C ILE A 70 -7.53 -8.47 16.92
N LYS A 71 -7.48 -8.03 18.18
CA LYS A 71 -7.95 -8.80 19.34
C LYS A 71 -9.41 -8.56 19.68
N GLN A 72 -9.88 -7.35 19.42
CA GLN A 72 -11.28 -6.99 19.57
C GLN A 72 -11.77 -6.23 18.35
N PHE A 73 -13.00 -6.53 17.96
CA PHE A 73 -13.75 -5.82 16.96
C PHE A 73 -15.12 -5.50 17.56
N ALA A 74 -15.47 -4.21 17.64
CA ALA A 74 -16.74 -3.76 18.20
C ALA A 74 -17.38 -2.67 17.33
N PRO A 75 -18.71 -2.49 17.40
CA PRO A 75 -19.35 -1.29 16.86
C PRO A 75 -18.73 -0.02 17.46
N ALA A 76 -18.68 1.07 16.69
CA ALA A 76 -18.14 2.34 17.17
C ALA A 76 -18.82 2.80 18.48
N ASN A 77 -18.02 3.30 19.43
CA ASN A 77 -18.38 3.68 20.80
C ASN A 77 -18.72 2.50 21.74
N HIS A 78 -18.47 1.26 21.32
CA HIS A 78 -18.64 0.06 22.15
C HIS A 78 -17.33 -0.73 22.34
N GLY A 79 -16.22 -0.26 21.78
CA GLY A 79 -14.90 -0.87 21.96
C GLY A 79 -14.26 -0.57 23.32
N GLU A 80 -13.31 -1.41 23.71
CA GLU A 80 -12.43 -1.11 24.85
C GLU A 80 -11.54 0.09 24.53
N THR A 81 -11.38 1.00 25.49
CA THR A 81 -10.43 2.11 25.40
C THR A 81 -9.18 1.78 26.21
N LEU A 82 -8.07 1.55 25.53
CA LEU A 82 -6.80 1.21 26.16
C LEU A 82 -6.00 2.47 26.54
N ALA A 83 -4.95 2.29 27.36
CA ALA A 83 -4.04 3.37 27.74
C ALA A 83 -3.39 4.07 26.52
N HIS A 84 -3.19 3.31 25.44
CA HIS A 84 -2.82 3.83 24.13
C HIS A 84 -4.04 3.80 23.22
N ASP A 85 -4.77 4.91 23.14
CA ASP A 85 -5.91 5.07 22.26
C ASP A 85 -5.63 6.08 21.14
N VAL A 86 -6.22 5.81 19.98
CA VAL A 86 -6.20 6.72 18.84
C VAL A 86 -7.62 6.87 18.32
N ASP A 87 -8.15 8.09 18.43
CA ASP A 87 -9.38 8.45 17.75
C ASP A 87 -9.08 8.74 16.28
N LEU A 88 -9.64 7.94 15.37
CA LEU A 88 -9.47 8.09 13.93
C LEU A 88 -10.45 9.08 13.30
N ALA A 89 -11.25 9.79 14.10
CA ALA A 89 -12.11 10.88 13.65
C ALA A 89 -12.96 10.53 12.42
N GLN A 90 -13.51 9.32 12.41
CA GLN A 90 -14.33 8.76 11.33
C GLN A 90 -13.60 8.51 10.01
N ALA A 91 -12.26 8.45 10.04
CA ALA A 91 -11.47 8.08 8.88
C ALA A 91 -11.85 6.69 8.35
N ILE A 92 -11.80 6.56 7.02
CA ILE A 92 -12.04 5.30 6.34
C ILE A 92 -10.75 4.49 6.36
N VAL A 93 -10.83 3.27 6.89
CA VAL A 93 -9.74 2.31 6.91
C VAL A 93 -10.06 1.19 5.93
N TRP A 94 -9.06 0.77 5.17
CA TRP A 94 -9.15 -0.35 4.23
C TRP A 94 -8.20 -1.45 4.65
N PRO A 95 -8.53 -2.73 4.38
CA PRO A 95 -7.50 -3.75 4.24
C PRO A 95 -6.42 -3.27 3.26
N CYS A 96 -5.18 -3.64 3.53
CA CYS A 96 -4.07 -3.27 2.64
C CYS A 96 -4.33 -3.80 1.21
N PRO A 97 -4.12 -2.98 0.16
CA PRO A 97 -4.23 -3.44 -1.21
C PRO A 97 -3.28 -4.59 -1.56
N ILE A 98 -3.67 -5.35 -2.58
CA ILE A 98 -2.87 -6.39 -3.22
C ILE A 98 -2.75 -6.02 -4.70
N ASP A 99 -1.53 -5.91 -5.21
CA ASP A 99 -1.27 -5.78 -6.63
C ASP A 99 -1.05 -7.16 -7.25
N CYS A 100 -2.08 -7.69 -7.91
CA CYS A 100 -2.10 -9.09 -8.34
C CYS A 100 -1.39 -9.35 -9.67
N HIS A 101 -0.97 -8.31 -10.40
CA HIS A 101 -0.35 -8.46 -11.71
C HIS A 101 0.61 -7.30 -12.00
N THR A 102 1.91 -7.57 -11.90
CA THR A 102 2.96 -6.59 -12.24
C THR A 102 4.07 -7.20 -13.09
N HIS A 103 4.88 -6.34 -13.69
CA HIS A 103 6.14 -6.67 -14.36
C HIS A 103 7.24 -5.76 -13.80
N LEU A 104 7.65 -6.01 -12.56
CA LEU A 104 8.63 -5.16 -11.86
C LEU A 104 10.02 -5.23 -12.48
N ASP A 105 10.38 -6.36 -13.06
CA ASP A 105 11.64 -6.61 -13.77
C ASP A 105 11.85 -5.67 -14.97
N LYS A 106 10.76 -5.32 -15.65
CA LYS A 106 10.69 -4.38 -16.79
C LYS A 106 10.30 -2.95 -16.38
N GLY A 107 10.05 -2.72 -15.09
CA GLY A 107 9.68 -1.40 -14.56
C GLY A 107 10.86 -0.42 -14.54
N GLN A 108 10.56 0.89 -14.57
CA GLN A 108 11.56 1.97 -14.42
C GLN A 108 12.64 2.02 -15.53
N VAL A 109 12.31 1.58 -16.76
CA VAL A 109 13.24 1.59 -17.91
C VAL A 109 12.82 2.53 -19.05
N TRP A 110 11.57 3.00 -19.06
CA TRP A 110 11.02 3.83 -20.15
C TRP A 110 11.90 5.00 -20.60
N PRO A 111 12.50 5.82 -19.72
CA PRO A 111 13.31 6.96 -20.15
C PRO A 111 14.56 6.59 -20.96
N ARG A 112 15.04 5.34 -20.87
CA ARG A 112 16.24 4.85 -21.58
C ARG A 112 15.98 3.77 -22.63
N SER A 113 14.87 3.05 -22.50
CA SER A 113 14.48 1.94 -23.39
C SER A 113 12.98 2.05 -23.72
N PRO A 114 12.56 3.11 -24.44
CA PRO A 114 11.15 3.36 -24.73
C PRO A 114 10.64 2.39 -25.80
N ASN A 115 9.38 1.96 -25.66
CA ASN A 115 8.64 1.30 -26.74
C ASN A 115 7.82 2.37 -27.49
N THR A 116 8.43 3.03 -28.47
CA THR A 116 7.85 4.21 -29.14
C THR A 116 6.69 3.89 -30.09
N ASP A 117 6.64 2.67 -30.62
CA ASP A 117 5.56 2.23 -31.50
C ASP A 117 4.36 1.63 -30.74
N GLY A 118 4.52 1.35 -29.45
CA GLY A 118 3.47 0.81 -28.58
C GLY A 118 3.09 -0.64 -28.86
N THR A 119 3.83 -1.36 -29.69
CA THR A 119 3.54 -2.74 -30.08
C THR A 119 4.08 -3.74 -29.05
N PHE A 120 3.47 -4.92 -28.98
CA PHE A 120 3.98 -6.01 -28.12
C PHE A 120 5.37 -6.47 -28.54
N ASN A 121 5.60 -6.62 -29.85
CA ASN A 121 6.91 -6.99 -30.39
C ASN A 121 7.98 -5.93 -30.06
N GLY A 122 7.65 -4.64 -30.23
CA GLY A 122 8.52 -3.55 -29.83
C GLY A 122 8.87 -3.62 -28.34
N ALA A 123 7.89 -3.88 -27.46
CA ALA A 123 8.16 -4.08 -26.04
C ALA A 123 9.08 -5.28 -25.75
N GLY A 124 8.90 -6.39 -26.48
CA GLY A 124 9.75 -7.57 -26.39
C GLY A 124 11.19 -7.29 -26.80
N THR A 125 11.40 -6.61 -27.93
CA THR A 125 12.73 -6.18 -28.40
C THR A 125 13.41 -5.28 -27.37
N GLN A 126 12.71 -4.25 -26.88
CA GLN A 126 13.27 -3.34 -25.87
C GLN A 126 13.61 -4.05 -24.55
N ALA A 127 12.78 -4.99 -24.11
CA ALA A 127 13.05 -5.79 -22.91
C ALA A 127 14.28 -6.69 -23.08
N ALA A 128 14.42 -7.32 -24.25
CA ALA A 128 15.59 -8.15 -24.57
C ALA A 128 16.88 -7.33 -24.57
N GLU A 129 16.89 -6.18 -25.25
CA GLU A 129 18.02 -5.25 -25.27
C GLU A 129 18.38 -4.73 -23.88
N GLU A 130 17.37 -4.37 -23.07
CA GLU A 130 17.56 -3.90 -21.71
C GLU A 130 18.23 -4.97 -20.83
N SER A 131 17.79 -6.23 -20.96
CA SER A 131 18.35 -7.35 -20.20
C SER A 131 19.79 -7.71 -20.59
N ALA A 132 20.27 -7.26 -21.75
CA ALA A 132 21.63 -7.49 -22.22
C ALA A 132 22.63 -6.40 -21.78
N ARG A 133 22.15 -5.33 -21.13
CA ARG A 133 22.99 -4.19 -20.73
C ARG A 133 24.02 -4.59 -19.65
N PRO A 134 25.21 -3.95 -19.63
CA PRO A 134 26.14 -4.09 -18.52
C PRO A 134 25.47 -3.75 -17.18
N ALA A 135 25.84 -4.47 -16.12
CA ALA A 135 25.30 -4.29 -14.77
C ALA A 135 23.76 -4.43 -14.64
N TYR A 136 23.08 -5.06 -15.61
CA TYR A 136 21.63 -5.26 -15.60
C TYR A 136 21.10 -5.84 -14.28
N LEU A 137 21.79 -6.82 -13.69
CA LEU A 137 21.39 -7.45 -12.44
C LEU A 137 21.40 -6.49 -11.25
N GLU A 138 22.43 -5.65 -11.11
CA GLU A 138 22.48 -4.62 -10.06
C GLU A 138 21.36 -3.60 -10.24
N ASP A 139 21.17 -3.14 -11.48
CA ASP A 139 20.12 -2.18 -11.82
C ASP A 139 18.71 -2.76 -11.60
N LEU A 140 18.51 -4.05 -11.91
CA LEU A 140 17.26 -4.79 -11.67
C LEU A 140 16.88 -4.74 -10.19
N SER A 141 17.80 -5.10 -9.28
CA SER A 141 17.53 -5.02 -7.84
C SER A 141 17.19 -3.61 -7.39
N ARG A 142 17.93 -2.61 -7.87
CA ARG A 142 17.69 -1.21 -7.50
C ARG A 142 16.29 -0.73 -7.94
N ARG A 143 15.88 -1.07 -9.16
CA ARG A 143 14.57 -0.68 -9.71
C ARG A 143 13.43 -1.40 -9.00
N VAL A 144 13.57 -2.71 -8.75
CA VAL A 144 12.54 -3.47 -8.04
C VAL A 144 12.44 -3.02 -6.59
N ASP A 145 13.55 -2.81 -5.87
CA ASP A 145 13.53 -2.28 -4.50
C ASP A 145 12.83 -0.91 -4.43
N PHE A 146 13.10 -0.03 -5.39
CA PHE A 146 12.38 1.24 -5.50
C PHE A 146 10.86 1.05 -5.67
N SER A 147 10.44 0.16 -6.58
CA SER A 147 9.03 -0.16 -6.78
C SER A 147 8.37 -0.74 -5.52
N LEU A 148 9.05 -1.61 -4.77
CA LEU A 148 8.53 -2.18 -3.52
C LEU A 148 8.40 -1.10 -2.43
N ARG A 149 9.37 -0.18 -2.31
CA ARG A 149 9.26 0.98 -1.40
C ARG A 149 8.08 1.86 -1.74
N ALA A 150 7.86 2.13 -3.03
CA ALA A 150 6.72 2.91 -3.48
C ALA A 150 5.41 2.19 -3.11
N ALA A 151 5.26 0.92 -3.49
CA ALA A 151 4.07 0.13 -3.17
C ALA A 151 3.77 0.09 -1.66
N TYR A 152 4.80 -0.13 -0.84
CA TYR A 152 4.69 -0.13 0.62
C TYR A 152 4.28 1.23 1.19
N ALA A 153 4.84 2.33 0.68
CA ALA A 153 4.48 3.69 1.10
C ALA A 153 3.01 4.03 0.83
N TYR A 154 2.42 3.45 -0.23
CA TYR A 154 0.99 3.57 -0.56
C TYR A 154 0.12 2.46 0.08
N GLY A 155 0.66 1.68 1.01
CA GLY A 155 -0.11 0.72 1.82
C GLY A 155 -0.31 -0.66 1.20
N THR A 156 0.32 -0.96 0.05
CA THR A 156 0.26 -2.30 -0.56
C THR A 156 0.92 -3.32 0.37
N ARG A 157 0.29 -4.47 0.60
CA ARG A 157 0.83 -5.54 1.47
C ARG A 157 1.28 -6.78 0.70
N ALA A 158 0.80 -6.99 -0.51
CA ALA A 158 1.26 -8.07 -1.37
C ALA A 158 1.32 -7.66 -2.84
N VAL A 159 2.33 -8.15 -3.55
CA VAL A 159 2.55 -7.94 -4.99
C VAL A 159 2.85 -9.28 -5.64
N ARG A 160 2.22 -9.55 -6.79
CA ARG A 160 2.65 -10.62 -7.71
C ARG A 160 3.33 -10.01 -8.92
N SER A 161 4.56 -10.40 -9.20
CA SER A 161 5.32 -9.96 -10.37
C SER A 161 5.67 -11.13 -11.28
N HIS A 162 5.38 -10.96 -12.56
CA HIS A 162 5.87 -11.82 -13.62
C HIS A 162 7.32 -11.46 -13.91
N VAL A 163 8.18 -12.48 -14.06
CA VAL A 163 9.62 -12.32 -14.31
C VAL A 163 9.94 -12.93 -15.67
N ASP A 164 10.54 -12.14 -16.54
CA ASP A 164 10.84 -12.52 -17.92
C ASP A 164 11.78 -13.73 -18.01
N GLY A 165 11.36 -14.74 -18.76
CA GLY A 165 12.02 -16.02 -18.99
C GLY A 165 13.20 -15.96 -19.96
N ASN A 166 13.86 -14.81 -20.14
CA ASN A 166 15.00 -14.73 -21.05
C ASN A 166 16.09 -15.73 -20.64
N ARG A 167 16.31 -16.75 -21.47
CA ARG A 167 17.19 -17.90 -21.19
C ARG A 167 18.62 -17.54 -20.77
N GLN A 168 19.13 -16.38 -21.17
CA GLN A 168 20.50 -15.98 -20.83
C GLN A 168 20.66 -15.50 -19.38
N ASN A 169 19.59 -14.96 -18.80
CA ASN A 169 19.62 -14.26 -17.52
C ASN A 169 18.60 -14.76 -16.50
N PHE A 170 17.63 -15.59 -16.91
CA PHE A 170 16.49 -15.98 -16.09
C PHE A 170 16.89 -16.44 -14.69
N ASP A 171 17.74 -17.47 -14.56
CA ASP A 171 18.14 -17.99 -13.25
C ASP A 171 18.80 -16.91 -12.38
N ARG A 172 19.64 -16.05 -12.97
CA ARG A 172 20.33 -14.97 -12.25
C ARG A 172 19.35 -13.91 -11.78
N SER A 173 18.46 -13.47 -12.66
CA SER A 173 17.41 -12.49 -12.33
C SER A 173 16.43 -13.04 -11.30
N PHE A 174 15.97 -14.27 -11.48
CA PHE A 174 14.99 -14.91 -10.60
C PHE A 174 15.55 -15.10 -9.20
N ASN A 175 16.74 -15.71 -9.05
CA ASN A 175 17.38 -15.92 -7.74
C ASN A 175 17.62 -14.59 -7.01
N GLN A 176 17.98 -13.54 -7.73
CA GLN A 176 18.21 -12.22 -7.14
C GLN A 176 16.90 -11.57 -6.68
N LEU A 177 15.81 -11.75 -7.44
CA LEU A 177 14.49 -11.26 -7.06
C LEU A 177 13.91 -12.09 -5.89
N GLU A 178 14.19 -13.38 -5.79
CA GLU A 178 13.83 -14.20 -4.63
C GLU A 178 14.51 -13.71 -3.36
N ALA A 179 15.83 -13.47 -3.41
CA ALA A 179 16.55 -12.89 -2.28
C ALA A 179 16.00 -11.50 -1.90
N LEU A 180 15.58 -10.70 -2.88
CA LEU A 180 14.90 -9.43 -2.61
C LEU A 180 13.52 -9.63 -1.98
N ALA A 181 12.74 -10.62 -2.42
CA ALA A 181 11.46 -10.97 -1.82
C ALA A 181 11.61 -11.35 -0.34
N ASP A 182 12.63 -12.15 0.00
CA ASP A 182 12.94 -12.53 1.39
C ASP A 182 13.28 -11.31 2.26
N ASN A 183 14.10 -10.38 1.75
CA ASN A 183 14.45 -9.14 2.44
C ASN A 183 13.24 -8.23 2.72
N TRP A 184 12.18 -8.37 1.93
CA TRP A 184 10.94 -7.61 2.04
C TRP A 184 9.84 -8.32 2.83
N ALA A 185 9.96 -9.61 3.14
CA ALA A 185 8.88 -10.44 3.68
C ALA A 185 8.22 -9.91 4.96
N SER A 186 8.95 -9.17 5.81
CA SER A 186 8.37 -8.52 7.00
C SER A 186 7.48 -7.31 6.67
N ARG A 187 7.70 -6.67 5.52
CA ARG A 187 7.07 -5.41 5.09
C ARG A 187 6.01 -5.61 4.00
N LEU A 188 6.29 -6.44 3.01
CA LEU A 188 5.39 -6.70 1.88
C LEU A 188 5.71 -8.10 1.33
N MET A 189 4.68 -8.84 0.95
CA MET A 189 4.84 -10.15 0.32
C MET A 189 5.05 -9.98 -1.19
N LEU A 190 6.19 -10.43 -1.71
CA LEU A 190 6.44 -10.47 -3.15
C LEU A 190 6.35 -11.92 -3.65
N GLN A 191 5.38 -12.19 -4.51
CA GLN A 191 5.26 -13.46 -5.23
C GLN A 191 5.84 -13.32 -6.63
N LEU A 192 6.83 -14.15 -6.97
CA LEU A 192 7.39 -14.19 -8.32
C LEU A 192 6.72 -15.28 -9.15
N CYS A 193 6.40 -14.94 -10.39
CA CYS A 193 5.85 -15.85 -11.39
C CYS A 193 6.82 -15.96 -12.56
N PRO A 194 7.46 -17.12 -12.78
CA PRO A 194 8.21 -17.37 -14.00
C PRO A 194 7.30 -17.15 -15.21
N PHE A 195 7.68 -16.22 -16.09
CA PHE A 195 6.97 -15.94 -17.32
C PHE A 195 7.88 -16.29 -18.49
N ALA A 196 7.77 -17.53 -18.97
CA ALA A 196 8.42 -17.93 -20.20
C ALA A 196 7.54 -17.50 -21.38
N ASP A 197 8.18 -16.94 -22.41
CA ASP A 197 7.51 -16.72 -23.68
C ASP A 197 7.03 -18.06 -24.24
N ILE A 198 5.80 -18.12 -24.74
CA ILE A 198 5.35 -19.27 -25.53
C ILE A 198 5.88 -19.01 -26.92
N ALA A 199 6.99 -19.67 -27.26
CA ALA A 199 7.41 -19.71 -28.66
C ALA A 199 6.27 -20.35 -29.46
N ASP A 200 5.61 -19.54 -30.30
CA ASP A 200 4.71 -20.07 -31.31
C ASP A 200 5.64 -20.67 -32.37
N ASP A 201 5.91 -21.97 -32.27
CA ASP A 201 6.69 -22.75 -33.25
C ASP A 201 5.89 -22.93 -34.57
N ARG A 202 5.25 -21.87 -35.07
CA ARG A 202 4.42 -21.87 -36.28
C ARG A 202 5.06 -21.11 -37.43
#